data_AF-A0A368GXJ2-F1
#
_entry.id   AF-A0A368GXJ2-F1
#
_cell.length_a   1.000
_cell.length_b   1.000
_cell.length_c   1.000
_cell.angle_alpha   90.00
_cell.angle_beta   90.00
_cell.angle_gamma   90.00
#
_symmetry.space_group_name_H-M   'P 1'
#
loop_
_entity.id
_entity.type
_entity.pdbx_description
1 polymer ?
#
loop_
_entity_poly.entity_id
_entity_poly.type
_entity_poly.pdbx_seq_one_letter_code
_entity_poly.pdbx_strand_id
1 'polypeptide(L)'
;MGWGVKKITFVDNSSVSYSNPVRQSLSEFEDARESRGKAETAAAALRRIYPSIDSQAVRLTVPMPGHTVSSSEEAALERDVALVDDLVANHDVVFLALDSREARWLPTVLATKHGKMAFSVALGFDNYVVIRHGVRNSAVDQPCTSGIMSVKEGTLIPYSDLACYFCSDVTAPGNSTTDRTLDQQCTVSSH
;
A
#
# COMPACT_ATOMS: atom_id res chain seq x y z
N MET A 1 -4.87 -16.04 -3.88
CA MET A 1 -5.22 -17.47 -3.65
C MET A 1 -4.91 -18.35 -4.84
N GLY A 2 -5.42 -18.06 -6.05
CA GLY A 2 -5.24 -18.93 -7.24
C GLY A 2 -3.79 -19.24 -7.66
N TRP A 3 -2.81 -18.48 -7.15
CA TRP A 3 -1.37 -18.68 -7.40
C TRP A 3 -0.62 -19.35 -6.23
N GLY A 4 -1.33 -19.95 -5.27
CA GLY A 4 -0.72 -20.72 -4.18
C GLY A 4 -0.19 -19.90 -2.99
N VAL A 5 -0.50 -18.61 -2.91
CA VAL A 5 -0.19 -17.76 -1.74
C VAL A 5 -0.87 -18.32 -0.49
N LYS A 6 -0.09 -18.57 0.56
CA LYS A 6 -0.56 -19.22 1.80
C LYS A 6 -0.86 -18.25 2.94
N LYS A 7 -0.18 -17.10 2.99
CA LYS A 7 -0.32 -16.09 4.05
C LYS A 7 -0.71 -14.73 3.47
N ILE A 8 -1.75 -14.10 4.01
CA ILE A 8 -2.21 -12.75 3.62
C ILE A 8 -2.62 -11.97 4.86
N THR A 9 -1.98 -10.84 5.09
CA THR A 9 -2.35 -9.91 6.18
C THR A 9 -2.97 -8.65 5.58
N PHE A 10 -4.17 -8.31 6.01
CA PHE A 10 -4.86 -7.07 5.64
C PHE A 10 -4.62 -5.98 6.67
N VAL A 11 -4.41 -4.75 6.22
CA VAL A 11 -4.24 -3.56 7.07
C VAL A 11 -5.23 -2.49 6.60
N ASP A 12 -6.22 -2.18 7.43
CA ASP A 12 -7.25 -1.16 7.16
C ASP A 12 -7.91 -0.74 8.48
N ASN A 13 -8.15 0.56 8.71
CA ASN A 13 -8.84 1.04 9.92
C ASN A 13 -10.34 1.34 9.72
N SER A 14 -10.82 1.28 8.47
CA SER A 14 -12.18 1.61 8.12
C SER A 14 -13.14 0.44 8.34
N SER A 15 -14.43 0.77 8.43
CA SER A 15 -15.51 -0.20 8.46
C SER A 15 -16.17 -0.35 7.09
N VAL A 16 -16.78 -1.51 6.84
CA VAL A 16 -17.58 -1.79 5.64
C VAL A 16 -18.81 -0.89 5.64
N SER A 17 -19.03 -0.16 4.55
CA SER A 17 -20.21 0.66 4.30
C SER A 17 -21.15 0.00 3.30
N TYR A 18 -22.41 0.45 3.22
CA TYR A 18 -23.40 -0.12 2.29
C TYR A 18 -23.02 -0.06 0.82
N SER A 19 -22.12 0.85 0.42
CA SER A 19 -21.62 0.94 -0.97
C SER A 19 -20.46 -0.01 -1.26
N ASN A 20 -19.86 -0.64 -0.24
CA ASN A 20 -18.70 -1.51 -0.40
C ASN A 20 -19.02 -2.87 -1.01
N PRO A 21 -20.07 -3.63 -0.61
CA PRO A 21 -20.32 -4.97 -1.13
C PRO A 21 -20.44 -5.07 -2.65
N VAL A 22 -20.89 -4.01 -3.31
CA VAL A 22 -21.01 -3.95 -4.77
C VAL A 22 -19.69 -3.66 -5.50
N ARG A 23 -18.64 -3.22 -4.77
CA ARG A 23 -17.32 -2.82 -5.32
C ARG A 23 -16.14 -3.60 -4.73
N GLN A 24 -16.33 -4.22 -3.56
CA GLN A 24 -15.31 -4.92 -2.79
C GLN A 24 -15.75 -6.37 -2.58
N SER A 25 -15.20 -7.27 -3.39
CA SER A 25 -15.64 -8.67 -3.51
C SER A 25 -15.52 -9.53 -2.25
N LEU A 26 -14.87 -9.02 -1.19
CA LEU A 26 -14.70 -9.72 0.09
C LEU A 26 -15.66 -9.23 1.19
N SER A 27 -16.57 -8.32 0.88
CA SER A 27 -17.55 -7.78 1.83
C SER A 27 -18.98 -8.10 1.40
N GLU A 28 -19.85 -8.39 2.36
CA GLU A 28 -21.27 -8.66 2.14
C GLU A 28 -22.16 -7.57 2.75
N PHE A 29 -23.44 -7.56 2.35
CA PHE A 29 -24.44 -6.64 2.89
C PHE A 29 -24.53 -6.72 4.42
N GLU A 30 -24.39 -7.92 4.98
CA GLU A 30 -24.41 -8.14 6.42
C GLU A 30 -23.25 -7.45 7.13
N ASP A 31 -22.04 -7.48 6.54
CA ASP A 31 -20.87 -6.83 7.12
C ASP A 31 -21.05 -5.30 7.15
N ALA A 32 -21.73 -4.73 6.16
CA ALA A 32 -22.11 -3.32 6.14
C ALA A 32 -23.18 -3.00 7.22
N ARG A 33 -24.18 -3.87 7.37
CA ARG A 33 -25.24 -3.72 8.38
C ARG A 33 -24.67 -3.69 9.80
N GLU A 34 -23.68 -4.54 10.06
CA GLU A 34 -22.99 -4.62 11.35
C GLU A 34 -21.80 -3.65 11.49
N SER A 35 -21.47 -2.87 10.45
CA SER A 35 -20.33 -1.95 10.42
C SER A 35 -18.99 -2.62 10.79
N ARG A 36 -18.80 -3.87 10.34
CA ARG A 36 -17.58 -4.65 10.61
C ARG A 36 -16.35 -3.98 10.02
N GLY A 37 -15.19 -4.19 10.64
CA GLY A 37 -13.92 -3.69 10.11
C GLY A 37 -13.57 -4.33 8.77
N LYS A 38 -13.02 -3.56 7.83
CA LYS A 38 -12.72 -4.06 6.47
C LYS A 38 -11.64 -5.13 6.48
N ALA A 39 -10.57 -4.92 7.24
CA ALA A 39 -9.47 -5.88 7.32
C ALA A 39 -9.96 -7.24 7.87
N GLU A 40 -10.74 -7.20 8.94
CA GLU A 40 -11.30 -8.38 9.60
C GLU A 40 -12.29 -9.12 8.69
N THR A 41 -13.15 -8.36 8.00
CA THR A 41 -14.10 -8.89 7.03
C THR A 41 -13.37 -9.58 5.88
N ALA A 42 -12.34 -8.94 5.32
CA ALA A 42 -11.54 -9.52 4.24
C ALA A 42 -10.83 -10.81 4.69
N ALA A 43 -10.22 -10.83 5.88
CA ALA A 43 -9.55 -12.02 6.41
C ALA A 43 -10.54 -13.17 6.69
N ALA A 44 -11.72 -12.86 7.23
CA ALA A 44 -12.78 -13.85 7.43
C ALA A 44 -13.30 -14.41 6.10
N ALA A 45 -13.52 -13.55 5.11
CA ALA A 45 -13.94 -13.95 3.77
C ALA A 45 -12.92 -14.88 3.10
N LEU A 46 -11.61 -14.57 3.22
CA LEU A 46 -10.56 -15.46 2.69
C LEU A 46 -10.57 -16.83 3.36
N ARG A 47 -10.67 -16.90 4.69
CA ARG A 47 -10.76 -18.19 5.41
C ARG A 47 -12.02 -18.98 5.05
N ARG A 48 -13.13 -18.30 4.78
CA ARG A 48 -14.35 -18.95 4.31
C ARG A 48 -14.18 -19.54 2.91
N ILE A 49 -13.46 -18.86 2.01
CA ILE A 49 -13.22 -19.33 0.64
C ILE A 49 -12.16 -20.45 0.61
N TYR A 50 -11.07 -20.29 1.37
CA TYR A 50 -9.97 -21.25 1.43
C TYR A 50 -9.53 -21.45 2.89
N PRO A 51 -10.11 -22.42 3.62
CA PRO A 51 -9.89 -22.58 5.07
C PRO A 51 -8.45 -22.77 5.51
N SER A 52 -7.59 -23.31 4.64
CA SER A 52 -6.17 -23.53 4.93
C SER A 52 -5.29 -22.30 4.76
N ILE A 53 -5.84 -21.14 4.39
CA ILE A 53 -5.08 -19.89 4.28
C ILE A 53 -4.78 -19.31 5.67
N ASP A 54 -3.55 -18.89 5.90
CA ASP A 54 -3.20 -18.03 7.04
C ASP A 54 -3.58 -16.59 6.69
N SER A 55 -4.82 -16.20 6.99
CA SER A 55 -5.27 -14.83 6.79
C SER A 55 -5.40 -14.09 8.11
N GLN A 56 -4.78 -12.92 8.19
CA GLN A 56 -4.74 -12.06 9.38
C GLN A 56 -5.25 -10.66 9.04
N ALA A 57 -5.72 -9.95 10.06
CA ALA A 57 -6.24 -8.60 9.93
C ALA A 57 -5.64 -7.72 11.02
N VAL A 58 -5.22 -6.53 10.63
CA VAL A 58 -4.69 -5.51 11.54
C VAL A 58 -5.47 -4.23 11.31
N ARG A 59 -6.14 -3.76 12.36
CA ARG A 59 -6.88 -2.50 12.32
C ARG A 59 -5.95 -1.35 12.66
N LEU A 60 -5.47 -0.65 11.63
CA LEU A 60 -4.41 0.35 11.75
C LEU A 60 -4.56 1.43 10.70
N THR A 61 -4.48 2.70 11.11
CA THR A 61 -4.33 3.82 10.17
C THR A 61 -2.87 3.96 9.84
N VAL A 62 -2.51 3.89 8.56
CA VAL A 62 -1.13 4.17 8.14
C VAL A 62 -0.83 5.66 8.35
N PRO A 63 0.19 6.03 9.14
CA PRO A 63 0.53 7.42 9.35
C PRO A 63 0.90 8.14 8.07
N MET A 64 0.24 9.29 7.84
CA MET A 64 0.44 10.11 6.66
C MET A 64 1.36 11.31 6.98
N PRO A 65 2.41 11.57 6.18
CA PRO A 65 3.22 12.77 6.34
C PRO A 65 2.38 14.05 6.19
N GLY A 66 2.84 15.14 6.80
CA GLY A 66 2.21 16.46 6.72
C GLY A 66 0.99 16.66 7.62
N HIS A 67 0.58 15.66 8.39
CA HIS A 67 -0.47 15.80 9.40
C HIS A 67 0.15 16.18 10.74
N THR A 68 -0.39 17.21 11.40
CA THR A 68 0.07 17.64 12.73
C THR A 68 -0.37 16.64 13.78
N VAL A 69 0.56 16.28 14.67
CA VAL A 69 0.33 15.30 15.74
C VAL A 69 0.43 16.04 17.06
N SER A 70 -0.56 15.88 17.94
CA SER A 70 -0.48 16.44 19.29
C SER A 70 0.50 15.63 20.15
N SER A 71 1.08 16.25 21.18
CA SER A 71 1.99 15.54 22.10
C SER A 71 1.34 14.33 22.79
N SER A 72 0.01 14.31 22.91
CA SER A 72 -0.74 13.15 23.43
C SER A 72 -0.83 11.97 22.45
N GLU A 73 -0.68 12.22 21.15
CA GLU A 73 -0.81 11.22 20.08
C GLU A 73 0.54 10.65 19.64
N GLU A 74 1.65 11.30 19.98
CA GLU A 74 3.00 10.93 19.59
C GLU A 74 3.35 9.48 19.96
N ALA A 75 3.07 9.06 21.20
CA ALA A 75 3.31 7.69 21.63
C ALA A 75 2.40 6.64 20.95
N ALA A 76 1.21 7.05 20.47
CA ALA A 76 0.36 6.17 19.68
C ALA A 76 0.91 6.04 18.26
N LEU A 77 1.30 7.16 17.66
CA LEU A 77 1.91 7.21 16.35
C LEU A 77 3.20 6.38 16.28
N GLU A 78 4.09 6.47 17.28
CA GLU A 78 5.31 5.65 17.32
C GLU A 78 5.00 4.16 17.32
N ARG A 79 3.97 3.74 18.07
CA ARG A 79 3.53 2.34 18.09
C ARG A 79 2.96 1.91 16.74
N ASP A 80 2.18 2.77 16.10
CA ASP A 80 1.60 2.51 14.78
C ASP A 80 2.70 2.39 13.72
N VAL A 81 3.70 3.29 13.71
CA VAL A 81 4.86 3.22 12.83
C VAL A 81 5.65 1.94 13.06
N ALA A 82 5.92 1.57 14.31
CA ALA A 82 6.62 0.33 14.65
C ALA A 82 5.85 -0.91 14.18
N LEU A 83 4.52 -0.90 14.28
CA LEU A 83 3.68 -1.98 13.79
C LEU A 83 3.72 -2.09 12.26
N VAL A 84 3.68 -0.98 11.52
CA VAL A 84 3.88 -1.02 10.05
C VAL A 84 5.27 -1.53 9.70
N ASP A 85 6.32 -1.11 10.42
CA ASP A 85 7.70 -1.56 10.21
C ASP A 85 7.82 -3.08 10.38
N ASP A 86 7.25 -3.63 11.46
CA ASP A 86 7.23 -5.07 11.73
C ASP A 86 6.43 -5.85 10.67
N LEU A 87 5.25 -5.36 10.29
CA LEU A 87 4.45 -5.98 9.24
C LEU A 87 5.19 -6.02 7.91
N VAL A 88 5.84 -4.93 7.51
CA VAL A 88 6.64 -4.90 6.27
C VAL A 88 7.84 -5.83 6.37
N ALA A 89 8.56 -5.85 7.49
CA ALA A 89 9.70 -6.73 7.70
C ALA A 89 9.33 -8.22 7.63
N ASN A 90 8.15 -8.59 8.15
CA ASN A 90 7.68 -9.97 8.25
C ASN A 90 6.94 -10.49 7.00
N HIS A 91 6.77 -9.67 5.96
CA HIS A 91 6.17 -10.08 4.69
C HIS A 91 7.18 -9.97 3.54
N ASP A 92 7.05 -10.84 2.54
CA ASP A 92 7.95 -10.85 1.37
C ASP A 92 7.54 -9.83 0.31
N VAL A 93 6.22 -9.62 0.18
CA VAL A 93 5.60 -8.76 -0.82
C VAL A 93 4.58 -7.84 -0.15
N VAL A 94 4.62 -6.55 -0.50
CA VAL A 94 3.74 -5.52 0.03
C VAL A 94 2.93 -4.89 -1.10
N PHE A 95 1.60 -4.94 -0.99
CA PHE A 95 0.69 -4.27 -1.93
C PHE A 95 0.16 -2.98 -1.30
N LEU A 96 0.48 -1.85 -1.90
CA LEU A 96 0.07 -0.51 -1.47
C LEU A 96 -1.18 -0.08 -2.24
N ALA A 97 -2.30 -0.71 -1.92
CA ALA A 97 -3.63 -0.39 -2.44
C ALA A 97 -4.35 0.62 -1.53
N LEU A 98 -3.67 1.72 -1.21
CA LEU A 98 -4.16 2.78 -0.34
C LEU A 98 -4.88 3.86 -1.16
N ASP A 99 -5.71 4.65 -0.49
CA ASP A 99 -6.61 5.65 -1.08
C ASP A 99 -5.95 7.01 -1.32
N SER A 100 -4.86 7.33 -0.64
CA SER A 100 -4.12 8.58 -0.80
C SER A 100 -2.64 8.38 -1.14
N ARG A 101 -2.05 9.40 -1.78
CA ARG A 101 -0.61 9.49 -2.04
C ARG A 101 0.19 9.47 -0.74
N GLU A 102 -0.25 10.18 0.30
CA GLU A 102 0.49 10.34 1.55
C GLU A 102 0.57 9.02 2.30
N ALA A 103 -0.53 8.25 2.33
CA ALA A 103 -0.57 6.96 3.00
C ALA A 103 0.41 5.94 2.38
N ARG A 104 0.71 6.06 1.07
CA ARG A 104 1.69 5.18 0.40
C ARG A 104 3.13 5.46 0.80
N TRP A 105 3.43 6.64 1.36
CA TRP A 105 4.81 7.06 1.61
C TRP A 105 5.53 6.19 2.64
N LEU A 106 4.97 6.08 3.86
CA LEU A 106 5.63 5.34 4.94
C LEU A 106 5.88 3.87 4.56
N PRO A 107 4.88 3.10 4.06
CA PRO A 107 5.12 1.73 3.62
C PRO A 107 6.12 1.60 2.48
N THR A 108 6.19 2.58 1.56
CA THR A 108 7.18 2.59 0.47
C THR A 108 8.61 2.72 1.00
N VAL A 109 8.82 3.64 1.95
CA VAL A 109 10.11 3.84 2.60
C VAL A 109 10.51 2.58 3.37
N LEU A 110 9.60 2.01 4.15
CA LEU A 110 9.87 0.81 4.94
C LEU A 110 10.15 -0.41 4.06
N ALA A 111 9.42 -0.58 2.95
CA ALA A 111 9.69 -1.65 2.01
C ALA A 111 11.09 -1.52 1.38
N THR A 112 11.50 -0.29 1.06
CA THR A 112 12.85 -0.02 0.54
C THR A 112 13.92 -0.31 1.60
N LYS A 113 13.71 0.15 2.84
CA LYS A 113 14.59 -0.11 4.00
C LYS A 113 14.83 -1.60 4.21
N HIS A 114 13.78 -2.42 4.11
CA HIS A 114 13.83 -3.87 4.34
C HIS A 114 14.10 -4.70 3.09
N GLY A 115 14.33 -4.07 1.93
CA GLY A 115 14.54 -4.77 0.67
C GLY A 115 13.33 -5.62 0.23
N LYS A 116 12.11 -5.17 0.51
CA LYS A 116 10.86 -5.89 0.21
C LYS A 116 10.31 -5.51 -1.15
N MET A 117 9.72 -6.50 -1.83
CA MET A 117 9.04 -6.24 -3.10
C MET A 117 7.74 -5.49 -2.83
N ALA A 118 7.66 -4.23 -3.27
CA ALA A 118 6.46 -3.42 -3.11
C ALA A 118 5.79 -3.11 -4.47
N PHE A 119 4.46 -3.11 -4.46
CA PHE A 119 3.63 -2.71 -5.59
C PHE A 119 2.68 -1.60 -5.17
N SER A 120 2.80 -0.43 -5.79
CA SER A 120 1.78 0.61 -5.66
C SER A 120 0.70 0.41 -6.70
N VAL A 121 -0.55 0.41 -6.24
CA VAL A 121 -1.72 0.35 -7.11
C VAL A 121 -2.55 1.59 -6.84
N ALA A 122 -2.84 2.35 -7.90
CA ALA A 122 -3.77 3.47 -7.83
C ALA A 122 -4.79 3.39 -8.96
N LEU A 123 -6.01 3.84 -8.67
CA LEU A 123 -7.15 3.81 -9.58
C LEU A 123 -7.56 5.25 -9.88
N GLY A 124 -7.59 5.59 -11.16
CA GLY A 124 -8.27 6.77 -11.68
C GLY A 124 -9.73 6.46 -12.01
N PHE A 125 -10.39 7.39 -12.71
CA PHE A 125 -11.78 7.23 -13.13
C PHE A 125 -11.96 6.10 -14.16
N ASP A 126 -11.12 6.10 -15.19
CA ASP A 126 -11.14 5.19 -16.35
C ASP A 126 -9.80 4.48 -16.58
N ASN A 127 -8.84 4.69 -15.69
CA ASN A 127 -7.48 4.16 -15.81
C ASN A 127 -6.98 3.65 -14.46
N TYR A 128 -5.91 2.87 -14.50
CA TYR A 128 -5.21 2.40 -13.32
C TYR A 128 -3.71 2.42 -13.57
N VAL A 129 -2.93 2.53 -12.48
CA VAL A 129 -1.48 2.41 -12.53
C VAL A 129 -1.03 1.35 -11.54
N VAL A 130 -0.09 0.52 -11.98
CA VAL A 130 0.60 -0.45 -11.12
C VAL A 130 2.09 -0.20 -11.26
N ILE A 131 2.75 0.14 -10.16
CA ILE A 131 4.19 0.41 -10.13
C ILE A 131 4.84 -0.62 -9.22
N ARG A 132 5.77 -1.40 -9.78
CA ARG A 132 6.66 -2.26 -9.00
C ARG A 132 7.88 -1.44 -8.58
N HIS A 133 8.13 -1.34 -7.28
CA HIS A 133 9.26 -0.59 -6.76
C HIS A 133 10.56 -1.39 -6.90
N GLY A 134 11.65 -0.72 -7.25
CA GLY A 134 12.98 -1.31 -7.25
C GLY A 134 13.44 -1.66 -5.84
N VAL A 135 14.19 -2.75 -5.73
CA VAL A 135 14.76 -3.23 -4.47
C VAL A 135 16.27 -3.26 -4.62
N ARG A 136 16.95 -2.38 -3.88
CA ARG A 136 18.41 -2.35 -3.82
C ARG A 136 18.90 -3.34 -2.77
N ASN A 137 19.83 -4.20 -3.15
CA ASN A 137 20.46 -5.13 -2.24
C ASN A 137 21.84 -4.58 -1.87
N SER A 138 21.98 -4.08 -0.64
CA SER A 138 23.21 -3.48 -0.12
C SER A 138 24.45 -4.39 -0.19
N ALA A 139 24.27 -5.70 -0.43
CA ALA A 139 25.36 -6.67 -0.53
C ALA A 139 25.93 -6.86 -1.96
N VAL A 140 25.25 -6.39 -3.01
CA VAL A 140 25.60 -6.71 -4.41
C VAL A 140 25.65 -5.48 -5.31
N ASP A 141 25.04 -4.37 -4.91
CA ASP A 141 24.98 -3.17 -5.75
C ASP A 141 26.32 -2.42 -5.71
N GLN A 142 27.17 -2.65 -6.71
CA GLN A 142 28.17 -1.66 -7.11
C GLN A 142 27.46 -0.33 -7.40
N PRO A 143 28.07 0.82 -7.06
CA PRO A 143 27.49 2.11 -7.38
C PRO A 143 27.28 2.22 -8.89
N CYS A 144 26.01 2.20 -9.31
CA CYS A 144 25.62 2.50 -10.67
C CYS A 144 26.17 3.89 -11.02
N THR A 145 27.06 3.95 -12.01
CA THR A 145 27.52 5.21 -12.58
C THR A 145 26.30 5.95 -13.12
N SER A 146 25.89 7.00 -12.41
CA SER A 146 24.80 7.91 -12.76
C SER A 146 25.13 8.72 -14.03
N GLY A 147 25.30 8.03 -15.16
CA GLY A 147 25.30 8.65 -16.48
C GLY A 147 23.88 8.66 -17.01
N ILE A 148 23.47 9.76 -17.64
CA ILE A 148 22.22 9.82 -18.42
C ILE A 148 22.31 8.75 -19.51
N MET A 149 21.75 7.57 -19.27
CA MET A 149 21.64 6.55 -20.28
C MET A 149 20.51 6.95 -21.22
N SER A 150 20.84 7.16 -22.50
CA SER A 150 19.82 7.26 -23.55
C SER A 150 19.08 5.93 -23.61
N VAL A 151 17.87 5.89 -23.06
CA VAL A 151 17.01 4.72 -23.07
C VAL A 151 16.61 4.46 -24.52
N LYS A 152 17.11 3.37 -25.09
CA LYS A 152 16.64 2.87 -26.38
C LYS A 152 15.58 1.80 -26.12
N GLU A 153 14.70 1.59 -27.09
CA GLU A 153 13.77 0.47 -27.03
C GLU A 153 14.56 -0.84 -26.93
N GLY A 154 14.23 -1.67 -25.93
CA GLY A 154 14.99 -2.88 -25.58
C GLY A 154 16.11 -2.70 -24.56
N THR A 155 16.30 -1.51 -23.95
CA THR A 155 17.21 -1.35 -22.81
C THR A 155 16.72 -2.17 -21.61
N LEU A 156 17.55 -3.12 -21.14
CA LEU A 156 17.30 -3.90 -19.93
C LEU A 156 17.63 -3.05 -18.71
N ILE A 157 16.62 -2.69 -17.93
CA ILE A 157 16.79 -1.96 -16.67
C ILE A 157 16.84 -2.99 -15.54
N PRO A 158 17.92 -3.02 -14.73
CA PRO A 158 18.01 -3.90 -13.57
C PRO A 158 16.86 -3.65 -12.59
N TYR A 159 16.41 -4.71 -11.91
CA TYR A 159 15.33 -4.60 -10.94
C TYR A 159 15.66 -3.61 -9.80
N SER A 160 16.92 -3.55 -9.37
CA SER A 160 17.40 -2.64 -8.32
C SER A 160 17.39 -1.16 -8.72
N ASP A 161 17.33 -0.87 -10.03
CA ASP A 161 17.36 0.48 -10.57
C ASP A 161 15.96 1.02 -10.92
N LEU A 162 14.90 0.24 -10.69
CA LEU A 162 13.54 0.71 -10.90
C LEU A 162 13.16 1.80 -9.88
N ALA A 163 12.54 2.85 -10.40
CA ALA A 163 11.94 3.92 -9.63
C ALA A 163 10.79 3.42 -8.73
N CYS A 164 10.61 4.07 -7.58
CA CYS A 164 9.39 3.91 -6.76
C CYS A 164 8.30 4.91 -7.19
N TYR A 165 7.10 4.79 -6.61
CA TYR A 165 5.98 5.70 -6.85
C TYR A 165 6.33 7.20 -6.72
N PHE A 166 7.26 7.54 -5.82
CA PHE A 166 7.66 8.93 -5.55
C PHE A 166 8.91 9.39 -6.32
N CYS A 167 9.55 8.55 -7.14
CA CYS A 167 10.77 8.93 -7.86
C CYS A 167 10.51 9.85 -9.06
N SER A 168 9.30 9.81 -9.61
CA SER A 168 8.87 10.76 -10.66
C SER A 168 8.32 12.07 -10.08
N ASP A 169 8.36 12.22 -8.76
CA ASP A 169 7.74 13.32 -8.05
C ASP A 169 8.68 14.53 -7.96
N VAL A 170 8.12 15.72 -8.18
CA VAL A 170 8.83 17.00 -8.03
C VAL A 170 8.56 17.67 -6.68
N THR A 171 7.68 17.09 -5.86
CA THR A 171 7.30 17.61 -4.54
C THR A 171 7.33 16.51 -3.47
N ALA A 172 7.76 16.85 -2.26
CA ALA A 172 7.65 15.92 -1.14
C ALA A 172 6.15 15.65 -0.83
N PRO A 173 5.76 14.43 -0.44
CA PRO A 173 4.38 14.14 -0.06
C PRO A 173 4.02 14.94 1.20
N GLY A 174 3.16 15.94 1.03
CA GLY A 174 2.56 16.77 2.06
C GLY A 174 1.05 16.55 2.12
N ASN A 175 0.35 17.26 3.01
CA ASN A 175 -1.10 17.09 3.19
C ASN A 175 -1.90 17.46 1.91
N SER A 176 -2.24 16.49 1.07
CA SER A 176 -3.07 16.69 -0.13
C SER A 176 -4.55 16.88 0.17
N THR A 177 -4.97 16.68 1.43
CA THR A 177 -6.36 16.97 1.87
C THR A 177 -6.64 18.47 1.80
N THR A 178 -5.61 19.32 1.88
CA THR A 178 -5.72 20.79 1.81
C THR A 178 -5.48 21.38 0.42
N ASP A 179 -4.63 20.77 -0.42
CA ASP A 179 -4.29 21.27 -1.76
C ASP A 179 -4.49 20.18 -2.83
N ARG A 180 -5.60 20.28 -3.57
CA ARG A 180 -5.93 19.33 -4.66
C ARG A 180 -5.23 19.72 -5.96
N THR A 181 -4.63 18.72 -6.63
CA THR A 181 -5.11 18.13 -7.90
C THR A 181 -4.21 16.93 -8.25
N LEU A 182 -4.72 15.70 -8.05
CA LEU A 182 -4.46 14.40 -8.76
C LEU A 182 -4.49 13.13 -7.86
N ASP A 183 -5.01 13.20 -6.63
CA ASP A 183 -5.53 12.01 -5.93
C ASP A 183 -6.86 12.43 -5.27
N GLN A 184 -7.94 12.34 -6.03
CA GLN A 184 -9.28 12.61 -5.52
C GLN A 184 -9.67 11.46 -4.60
N GLN A 185 -9.63 11.72 -3.29
CA GLN A 185 -10.36 10.93 -2.30
C GLN A 185 -11.73 10.55 -2.87
N CYS A 186 -11.99 9.24 -2.89
CA CYS A 186 -13.21 8.62 -3.39
C CYS A 186 -13.52 8.93 -4.88
N THR A 187 -12.62 8.56 -5.79
CA THR A 187 -12.99 8.52 -7.22
C THR A 187 -13.89 7.31 -7.48
N VAL A 188 -15.09 7.55 -8.01
CA VAL A 188 -15.96 6.50 -8.55
C VAL A 188 -15.28 5.95 -9.80
N SER A 189 -14.59 4.82 -9.69
CA SER A 189 -14.07 4.13 -10.86
C SER A 189 -15.22 3.46 -11.63
N SER A 190 -15.17 3.56 -12.96
CA SER A 190 -16.09 2.86 -13.86
C SER A 190 -15.67 1.40 -14.01
N HIS A 191 -16.68 0.51 -14.12
CA HIS A 191 -16.48 -0.91 -14.41
C HIS A 191 -16.15 -1.14 -15.89
#